data_AF-T2J693-F1
#
_entry.id   AF-T2J693-F1
#
_cell.length_a   1.000
_cell.length_b   1.000
_cell.length_c   1.000
_cell.angle_alpha   90.00
_cell.angle_beta   90.00
_cell.angle_gamma   90.00
#
_symmetry.space_group_name_H-M   'P 1'
#
loop_
_entity.id
_entity.type
_entity.pdbx_description
1 polymer ?
#
loop_
_entity_poly.entity_id
_entity_poly.type
_entity_poly.pdbx_seq_one_letter_code
_entity_poly.pdbx_strand_id
1 'polypeptide(L)'
;MDPITTAIIAALADLSKQTIKDSYNALKEACKKKFSETSDLAKAVDNLENKPDSKGRQETLKEEIEAVNAHQDPEIIQLAQALLEKIKEQSPAQKNITMGNVTTKGEGNTTIANLEVEGQVRDIGGIHGKK
;
A
#
# COMPACT_ATOMS: atom_id res chain seq x y z
N MET A 1 -13.30 5.08 0.73
CA MET A 1 -12.95 4.31 1.94
C MET A 1 -12.03 5.18 2.76
N ASP A 2 -12.22 5.26 4.08
CA ASP A 2 -11.34 6.05 4.94
C ASP A 2 -9.94 5.40 5.03
N PRO A 3 -8.89 6.17 5.39
CA PRO A 3 -7.52 5.65 5.46
C PRO A 3 -7.33 4.51 6.46
N ILE A 4 -8.10 4.47 7.55
CA ILE A 4 -7.96 3.49 8.63
C ILE A 4 -8.52 2.14 8.15
N THR A 5 -9.73 2.11 7.61
CA THR A 5 -10.34 0.93 6.99
C THR A 5 -9.47 0.40 5.85
N THR A 6 -8.95 1.31 5.01
CA THR A 6 -8.05 0.94 3.91
C THR A 6 -6.77 0.27 4.42
N ALA A 7 -6.16 0.84 5.47
CA ALA A 7 -4.93 0.30 6.07
C ALA A 7 -5.15 -1.09 6.67
N ILE A 8 -6.25 -1.28 7.41
CA ILE A 8 -6.60 -2.56 8.01
C ILE A 8 -6.82 -3.62 6.92
N ILE A 9 -7.67 -3.36 5.93
CA ILE A 9 -7.94 -4.32 4.84
C ILE A 9 -6.66 -4.69 4.08
N ALA A 10 -5.84 -3.69 3.75
CA ALA A 10 -4.59 -3.93 3.03
C ALA A 10 -3.59 -4.75 3.87
N ALA A 11 -3.51 -4.51 5.18
CA ALA A 11 -2.65 -5.27 6.06
C ALA A 11 -3.09 -6.73 6.19
N LEU A 12 -4.40 -6.98 6.27
CA LEU A 12 -4.95 -8.34 6.38
C LEU A 12 -4.57 -9.24 5.19
N ALA A 13 -4.29 -8.66 4.02
CA ALA A 13 -3.83 -9.40 2.84
C ALA A 13 -2.36 -9.87 2.94
N ASP A 14 -1.54 -9.23 3.79
CA ASP A 14 -0.08 -9.39 3.82
C ASP A 14 0.50 -9.60 5.24
N LEU A 15 -0.31 -10.10 6.19
CA LEU A 15 0.11 -10.33 7.60
C LEU A 15 1.24 -11.38 7.76
N SER A 16 1.62 -12.08 6.69
CA SER A 16 2.78 -12.99 6.69
C SER A 16 4.11 -12.25 6.86
N LYS A 17 4.17 -10.96 6.53
CA LYS A 17 5.36 -10.12 6.68
C LYS A 17 5.41 -9.53 8.09
N GLN A 18 6.45 -9.86 8.85
CA GLN A 18 6.60 -9.44 10.25
C GLN A 18 6.45 -7.92 10.42
N THR A 19 7.06 -7.12 9.56
CA THR A 19 6.99 -5.65 9.62
C THR A 19 5.56 -5.10 9.45
N ILE A 20 4.74 -5.75 8.62
CA ILE A 20 3.33 -5.39 8.43
C ILE A 20 2.53 -5.83 9.66
N LYS A 21 2.75 -7.07 10.13
CA LYS A 21 2.09 -7.61 11.32
C LYS A 21 2.35 -6.77 12.57
N ASP A 22 3.58 -6.32 12.80
CA ASP A 22 3.94 -5.49 13.95
C ASP A 22 3.22 -4.14 13.90
N SER A 23 3.15 -3.53 12.71
CA SER A 23 2.51 -2.22 12.55
C SER A 23 0.99 -2.31 12.59
N TYR A 24 0.44 -3.41 12.10
CA TYR A 24 -0.97 -3.75 12.24
C TYR A 24 -1.36 -3.93 13.71
N ASN A 25 -0.56 -4.69 14.47
CA ASN A 25 -0.78 -4.88 15.91
C ASN A 25 -0.70 -3.55 16.66
N ALA A 26 0.25 -2.67 16.33
CA ALA A 26 0.34 -1.34 16.95
C ALA A 26 -0.92 -0.50 16.70
N LEU A 27 -1.46 -0.49 15.47
CA LEU A 27 -2.73 0.18 15.16
C LEU A 27 -3.90 -0.42 15.96
N LYS A 28 -4.00 -1.75 15.99
CA LYS A 28 -5.06 -2.47 16.71
C LYS A 28 -5.01 -2.19 18.22
N GLU A 29 -3.84 -2.24 18.81
CA GLU A 29 -3.63 -1.95 20.24
C GLU A 29 -3.96 -0.49 20.56
N ALA A 30 -3.60 0.46 19.70
CA ALA A 30 -3.96 1.86 19.86
C ALA A 30 -5.49 2.07 19.82
N CYS A 31 -6.20 1.41 18.88
CA CYS A 31 -7.66 1.42 18.84
C CYS A 31 -8.26 0.89 20.16
N LYS A 32 -7.79 -0.27 20.65
CA LYS A 32 -8.26 -0.84 21.93
C LYS A 32 -7.98 0.07 23.12
N LYS A 33 -6.79 0.67 23.18
CA LYS A 33 -6.38 1.55 24.28
C LYS A 33 -7.20 2.83 24.33
N LYS A 34 -7.52 3.43 23.17
CA LYS A 34 -8.26 4.70 23.10
C LYS A 34 -9.77 4.53 23.22
N PHE A 35 -10.32 3.52 22.55
CA PHE A 35 -11.77 3.36 22.44
C PHE A 35 -12.33 2.28 23.36
N SER A 36 -11.49 1.63 24.17
CA SER A 36 -11.77 0.41 24.96
C SER A 36 -11.65 -0.88 24.15
N GLU A 37 -11.11 -1.93 24.79
CA GLU A 37 -11.01 -3.28 24.22
C GLU A 37 -12.38 -3.93 24.02
N THR A 38 -13.40 -3.50 24.76
CA THR A 38 -14.78 -3.99 24.64
C THR A 38 -15.64 -3.18 23.65
N SER A 39 -15.04 -2.18 22.98
CA SER A 39 -15.74 -1.34 22.02
C SER A 39 -16.18 -2.11 20.78
N ASP A 40 -17.22 -1.58 20.13
CA ASP A 40 -17.71 -2.14 18.88
C ASP A 40 -16.69 -1.97 17.76
N LEU A 41 -15.86 -0.91 17.79
CA LEU A 41 -14.68 -0.78 16.93
C LEU A 41 -13.68 -1.92 17.12
N ALA A 42 -13.29 -2.24 18.36
CA ALA A 42 -12.35 -3.33 18.63
C ALA A 42 -12.90 -4.68 18.12
N LYS A 43 -14.19 -4.94 18.38
CA LYS A 43 -14.87 -6.14 17.86
C LYS A 43 -14.96 -6.14 16.34
N ALA A 44 -15.17 -5.00 15.70
CA ALA A 44 -15.24 -4.91 14.24
C ALA A 44 -13.90 -5.25 13.58
N VAL A 45 -12.78 -4.80 14.17
CA VAL A 45 -11.43 -5.21 13.74
C VAL A 45 -11.24 -6.72 13.89
N ASP A 46 -11.54 -7.29 15.06
CA ASP A 46 -11.42 -8.74 15.30
C ASP A 46 -12.32 -9.57 14.36
N ASN A 47 -13.53 -9.09 14.09
CA ASN A 47 -14.45 -9.73 13.15
C ASN A 47 -13.88 -9.67 11.73
N LEU A 48 -13.33 -8.54 11.30
CA LEU A 48 -12.78 -8.41 9.96
C LEU A 48 -11.53 -9.30 9.76
N GLU A 49 -10.66 -9.42 10.78
CA GLU A 49 -9.53 -10.36 10.76
C GLU A 49 -9.95 -11.80 10.41
N ASN A 50 -11.08 -12.25 10.98
CA ASN A 50 -11.59 -13.59 10.75
C ASN A 50 -12.17 -13.79 9.33
N LYS A 51 -12.52 -12.72 8.61
CA LYS A 51 -13.03 -12.80 7.24
C LYS A 51 -12.74 -11.50 6.48
N PRO A 52 -11.48 -11.29 6.03
CA PRO A 52 -11.03 -10.03 5.46
C PRO A 52 -11.79 -9.61 4.20
N ASP A 53 -12.23 -10.58 3.39
CA ASP A 53 -12.97 -10.35 2.14
C ASP A 53 -14.47 -10.05 2.33
N SER A 54 -14.95 -10.04 3.57
CA SER A 54 -16.37 -9.82 3.86
C SER A 54 -16.73 -8.35 3.76
N LYS A 55 -17.34 -7.95 2.64
CA LYS A 55 -17.87 -6.59 2.44
C LYS A 55 -18.70 -6.08 3.63
N GLY A 56 -19.58 -6.92 4.18
CA GLY A 56 -20.38 -6.52 5.34
C GLY A 56 -19.54 -6.20 6.58
N ARG A 57 -18.43 -6.92 6.81
CA ARG A 57 -17.54 -6.64 7.96
C ARG A 57 -16.67 -5.41 7.70
N GLN A 58 -16.32 -5.14 6.45
CA GLN A 58 -15.62 -3.91 6.05
C GLN A 58 -16.51 -2.67 6.27
N GLU A 59 -17.79 -2.76 5.89
CA GLU A 59 -18.75 -1.67 6.15
C GLU A 59 -19.00 -1.48 7.65
N THR A 60 -19.18 -2.57 8.43
CA THR A 60 -19.27 -2.44 9.90
C THR A 60 -18.04 -1.78 10.49
N LEU A 61 -16.82 -2.14 10.08
CA LEU A 61 -15.61 -1.48 10.57
C LEU A 61 -15.63 0.04 10.30
N LYS A 62 -16.05 0.43 9.09
CA LYS A 62 -16.19 1.84 8.73
C LYS A 62 -17.23 2.56 9.60
N GLU A 63 -18.40 1.95 9.81
CA GLU A 63 -19.46 2.49 10.69
C GLU A 63 -18.93 2.73 12.11
N GLU A 64 -18.20 1.77 12.68
CA GLU A 64 -17.65 1.91 14.03
C GLU A 64 -16.52 2.95 14.13
N ILE A 65 -15.70 3.10 13.07
CA ILE A 65 -14.70 4.17 12.97
C ILE A 65 -15.35 5.57 12.97
N GLU A 66 -16.48 5.72 12.27
CA GLU A 66 -17.26 6.96 12.26
C GLU A 66 -17.92 7.20 13.62
N ALA A 67 -18.53 6.17 14.23
CA ALA A 67 -19.23 6.27 15.51
C ALA A 67 -18.35 6.78 16.66
N VAL A 68 -17.08 6.36 16.70
CA VAL A 68 -16.12 6.81 17.73
C VAL A 68 -15.22 7.95 17.27
N ASN A 69 -15.45 8.49 16.08
CA ASN A 69 -14.62 9.52 15.44
C ASN A 69 -13.13 9.13 15.36
N ALA A 70 -12.80 7.85 15.14
CA ALA A 70 -11.41 7.39 15.07
C ALA A 70 -10.65 8.06 13.92
N HIS A 71 -11.37 8.43 12.86
CA HIS A 71 -10.86 9.19 11.71
C HIS A 71 -10.44 10.64 12.04
N GLN A 72 -10.68 11.11 13.27
CA GLN A 72 -10.19 12.39 13.78
C GLN A 72 -9.08 12.24 14.82
N ASP A 73 -8.78 11.02 15.27
CA ASP A 73 -7.71 10.79 16.24
C ASP A 73 -6.34 10.81 15.54
N PRO A 74 -5.44 11.75 15.89
CA PRO A 74 -4.18 11.91 15.17
C PRO A 74 -3.24 10.72 15.33
N GLU A 75 -3.28 10.00 16.46
CA GLU A 75 -2.44 8.83 16.69
C GLU A 75 -2.92 7.66 15.84
N ILE A 76 -4.24 7.44 15.76
CA ILE A 76 -4.83 6.41 14.90
C ILE A 76 -4.54 6.68 13.42
N ILE A 77 -4.71 7.94 12.98
CA ILE A 77 -4.41 8.33 11.59
C ILE A 77 -2.93 8.09 11.27
N GLN A 78 -2.01 8.48 12.15
CA GLN A 78 -0.58 8.27 11.95
C GLN A 78 -0.21 6.79 11.86
N LEU A 79 -0.76 5.95 12.75
CA LEU A 79 -0.52 4.51 12.73
C LEU A 79 -1.08 3.85 11.47
N ALA A 80 -2.27 4.25 11.00
CA ALA A 80 -2.85 3.77 9.76
C ALA A 80 -2.02 4.18 8.53
N GLN A 81 -1.50 5.40 8.51
CA GLN A 81 -0.60 5.87 7.45
C GLN A 81 0.72 5.10 7.43
N ALA A 82 1.36 4.94 8.59
CA ALA A 82 2.61 4.18 8.72
C ALA A 82 2.45 2.72 8.28
N LEU A 83 1.29 2.10 8.57
CA LEU A 83 0.96 0.76 8.09
C LEU A 83 0.84 0.71 6.56
N LEU A 84 0.13 1.67 5.95
CA LEU A 84 0.02 1.78 4.49
C LEU A 84 1.38 1.98 3.81
N GLU A 85 2.27 2.77 4.40
CA GLU A 85 3.63 2.97 3.88
C GLU A 85 4.41 1.66 3.88
N LYS A 86 4.38 0.90 4.97
CA LYS A 86 5.05 -0.41 5.05
C LYS A 86 4.48 -1.41 4.05
N ILE A 87 3.17 -1.42 3.83
CA ILE A 87 2.55 -2.27 2.81
C ILE A 87 3.06 -1.87 1.42
N LYS A 88 3.18 -0.57 1.12
CA LYS A 88 3.71 -0.08 -0.17
C LYS A 88 5.18 -0.41 -0.37
N GLU A 89 6.01 -0.30 0.66
CA GLU A 89 7.43 -0.67 0.61
C GLU A 89 7.65 -2.15 0.32
N GLN A 90 6.74 -2.99 0.83
CA GLN A 90 6.80 -4.45 0.70
C GLN A 90 6.04 -5.00 -0.51
N SER A 91 5.24 -4.15 -1.17
CA SER A 91 4.65 -4.46 -2.46
C SER A 91 5.65 -4.02 -3.53
N PRO A 92 5.98 -4.85 -4.53
CA PRO A 92 6.76 -4.41 -5.69
C PRO A 92 5.87 -3.49 -6.54
N ALA A 93 5.57 -2.29 -6.04
CA ALA A 93 5.07 -1.22 -6.86
C ALA A 93 6.19 -0.95 -7.87
N GLN A 94 5.92 -1.29 -9.13
CA GLN A 94 6.80 -1.02 -10.27
C GLN A 94 7.38 0.39 -10.09
N LYS A 95 8.68 0.47 -9.76
CA LYS A 95 9.39 1.73 -9.80
C LYS A 95 9.42 2.13 -11.27
N ASN A 96 8.49 3.00 -11.66
CA ASN A 96 8.55 3.65 -12.96
C ASN A 96 9.78 4.58 -12.94
N ILE A 97 10.94 4.04 -13.32
CA ILE A 97 12.13 4.85 -13.58
C ILE A 97 11.89 5.54 -14.91
N THR A 98 11.53 6.83 -14.87
CA THR A 98 11.57 7.67 -16.07
C THR A 98 13.03 8.04 -16.31
N MET A 99 13.69 7.29 -17.19
CA MET A 99 15.03 7.61 -17.64
C MET A 99 14.94 8.77 -18.64
N GLY A 100 15.64 9.87 -18.39
CA GLY A 100 15.64 11.05 -19.27
C GLY A 100 16.07 10.71 -20.70
N ASN A 101 15.71 11.57 -21.65
CA ASN A 101 16.08 11.42 -23.06
C ASN A 101 17.61 11.40 -23.24
N VAL A 102 18.15 10.29 -23.74
CA VAL A 102 19.56 10.20 -24.15
C VAL A 102 19.68 10.70 -25.59
N THR A 103 20.33 11.84 -25.79
CA THR A 103 20.67 12.36 -27.14
C THR A 103 22.17 12.22 -27.36
N THR A 104 22.59 11.39 -28.33
CA THR A 104 23.98 11.33 -28.78
C THR A 104 24.11 12.01 -30.14
N LYS A 105 25.16 12.82 -30.33
CA LYS A 105 25.50 13.44 -31.61
C LYS A 105 26.97 13.16 -31.91
N GLY A 106 27.23 12.25 -32.84
CA GLY A 106 28.56 11.89 -33.32
C GLY A 106 28.45 10.85 -34.44
N GLU A 107 29.42 10.83 -35.35
CA GLU A 107 29.57 9.74 -36.32
C GLU A 107 30.37 8.62 -35.65
N GLY A 108 29.69 7.56 -35.21
CA GLY A 108 30.32 6.41 -34.54
C GLY A 108 29.32 5.44 -33.91
N ASN A 109 29.81 4.28 -33.46
CA ASN A 109 28.99 3.27 -32.80
C ASN A 109 28.74 3.67 -31.34
N THR A 110 27.47 3.69 -30.91
CA THR A 110 27.10 3.95 -29.50
C THR A 110 26.64 2.64 -28.85
N THR A 111 27.28 2.25 -27.75
CA THR A 111 26.86 1.10 -26.93
C THR A 111 26.24 1.60 -25.63
N ILE A 112 24.99 1.23 -25.38
CA ILE A 112 24.38 1.34 -24.05
C ILE A 112 24.56 -0.03 -23.37
N ALA A 113 25.34 -0.09 -22.29
CA ALA A 113 25.55 -1.31 -21.52
C ALA A 113 24.48 -1.44 -20.43
N ASN A 114 23.87 -2.63 -20.35
CA ASN A 114 22.94 -3.07 -19.31
C ASN A 114 21.61 -2.28 -19.20
N LEU A 115 20.70 -2.54 -20.13
CA LEU A 115 19.27 -2.22 -19.97
C LEU A 115 18.51 -3.49 -19.61
N GLU A 116 18.14 -3.65 -18.34
CA GLU A 116 17.35 -4.78 -17.84
C GLU A 116 15.89 -4.30 -17.67
N VAL A 117 14.99 -4.83 -18.49
CA VAL A 117 13.56 -4.47 -18.48
C VAL A 117 12.78 -5.66 -17.94
N GLU A 118 12.20 -5.52 -16.76
CA GLU A 118 11.21 -6.49 -16.28
C GLU A 118 9.83 -6.14 -16.86
N GLY A 119 9.49 -6.74 -18.00
CA GLY A 119 8.20 -6.59 -18.68
C GLY A 119 8.28 -6.84 -20.18
N GLN A 120 7.12 -7.02 -20.84
CA GLN A 120 7.08 -7.10 -22.31
C GLN A 120 7.33 -5.70 -22.91
N VAL A 121 8.45 -5.55 -23.63
CA VAL A 121 8.71 -4.38 -24.48
C VAL A 121 7.73 -4.43 -25.65
N ARG A 122 6.74 -3.53 -25.67
CA ARG A 122 5.64 -3.58 -26.65
C ARG A 122 5.91 -2.83 -27.95
N ASP A 123 6.91 -1.95 -27.99
CA ASP A 123 7.30 -1.26 -29.23
C ASP A 123 8.70 -0.65 -29.10
N ILE A 124 9.61 -1.00 -30.01
CA ILE A 124 10.87 -0.27 -30.21
C ILE A 124 10.68 0.44 -31.54
N GLY A 125 10.24 1.71 -31.49
CA GLY A 125 9.93 2.49 -32.69
C GLY A 125 11.05 2.36 -33.73
N GLY A 126 10.70 1.79 -34.90
CA GLY A 126 11.65 1.32 -35.89
C GLY A 126 12.69 2.36 -36.29
N ILE A 127 13.96 1.97 -36.20
CA ILE A 127 15.14 2.76 -36.59
C ILE A 127 15.10 3.00 -38.10
N HIS A 128 14.39 4.02 -38.55
CA HIS A 128 14.37 4.40 -39.96
C HIS A 128 15.58 5.27 -40.27
N GLY A 129 16.68 4.61 -40.68
CA GLY A 129 17.78 5.28 -41.35
C GLY A 129 17.28 5.90 -42.65
N LYS A 130 17.29 7.23 -42.76
CA LYS A 130 17.12 7.88 -44.05
C LYS A 130 18.36 7.58 -44.89
N LYS A 131 18.13 6.98 -46.07
CA LYS A 131 19.14 6.78 -47.11
C LYS A 131 19.71 8.10 -47.61
#